data_AF-A0A0Q2MLE8-F1
#
_entry.id   AF-A0A0Q2MLE8-F1
#
_cell.length_a   1.000
_cell.length_b   1.000
_cell.length_c   1.000
_cell.angle_alpha   90.00
_cell.angle_beta   90.00
_cell.angle_gamma   90.00
#
_symmetry.space_group_name_H-M   'P 1'
#
loop_
_entity.id
_entity.type
_entity.pdbx_description
1 polymer ?
#
loop_
_entity_poly.entity_id
_entity_poly.type
_entity_poly.pdbx_seq_one_letter_code
_entity_poly.pdbx_strand_id
1 'polypeptide(L)'
;MTPAGNGGGGGAGGFLWGNGGAGGAGGSSLTLGSPATAGIGGNGGDAFLFGNGGGGGNSGIGATQGFGGNGGHAGLLIGSGGDGGTGFVSGTGGLAGKAGFLIGDGGNGGGGGVGQPGANAGFLFGNGGGGGSAVASSIGNGGFGGRGGDAGLIGTGGNGGWGGTFNGLGTPGNGGTGGNGGNGGLLYGNGGWGGPGGAGGTGNAFGAAGHGGEGGRGGSANLFGNSGSGGRGGDGGATGTNASGGGYGGNGGEAGSSGIISGMNGAGGNGGNGGASNATAAGGMGGSGGHGSNAKLIGQGGDGGFGGAGGVGFAVGAGAAGGQGANAGEGGMLFGSGGWGGYGGAGGQNFAGIGSTGGPGGGGGNGGNAFFIGNGGPGGGGGSGGTGFTAGTGGNGGAGGTAGPLGKAGAPGPHG
;
A
#
# COMPACT_ATOMS: atom_id res chain seq x y z
N MET A 1 -13.95 -24.70 26.81
CA MET A 1 -12.81 -23.90 26.31
C MET A 1 -11.54 -24.65 26.66
N THR A 2 -10.77 -25.06 25.67
CA THR A 2 -9.44 -25.69 25.83
C THR A 2 -8.41 -24.68 25.33
N PRO A 3 -7.87 -23.83 26.21
CA PRO A 3 -6.88 -22.83 25.81
C PRO A 3 -5.63 -23.54 25.33
N ALA A 4 -5.09 -23.11 24.18
CA ALA A 4 -3.74 -23.50 23.83
C ALA A 4 -2.72 -22.79 24.75
N GLY A 5 -1.56 -23.42 24.91
CA GLY A 5 -0.46 -22.82 25.66
C GLY A 5 0.05 -21.54 24.99
N ASN A 6 0.35 -20.53 25.78
CA ASN A 6 1.02 -19.34 25.27
C ASN A 6 2.51 -19.64 24.98
N GLY A 7 3.07 -18.88 24.06
CA GLY A 7 4.50 -18.86 23.83
C GLY A 7 5.25 -18.29 25.03
N GLY A 8 6.38 -18.89 25.38
CA GLY A 8 7.28 -18.36 26.40
C GLY A 8 7.97 -17.07 25.93
N GLY A 9 8.19 -16.12 26.83
CA GLY A 9 9.00 -14.93 26.51
C GLY A 9 10.45 -15.30 26.22
N GLY A 10 11.07 -14.56 25.29
CA GLY A 10 12.49 -14.64 25.05
C GLY A 10 13.30 -14.11 26.24
N GLY A 11 14.39 -14.80 26.58
CA GLY A 11 15.30 -14.33 27.63
C GLY A 11 16.01 -13.04 27.24
N ALA A 12 16.31 -12.17 28.21
CA ALA A 12 17.11 -10.99 27.96
C ALA A 12 18.55 -11.35 27.56
N GLY A 13 19.16 -10.51 26.72
CA GLY A 13 20.57 -10.57 26.40
C GLY A 13 21.46 -10.27 27.62
N GLY A 14 22.75 -10.61 27.52
CA GLY A 14 23.74 -10.26 28.52
C GLY A 14 23.90 -8.74 28.66
N PHE A 15 24.36 -8.28 29.83
CA PHE A 15 24.48 -6.85 30.15
C PHE A 15 25.39 -6.09 29.17
N LEU A 16 26.61 -6.60 28.92
CA LEU A 16 27.52 -5.94 27.99
C LEU A 16 27.26 -6.35 26.54
N TRP A 17 27.20 -7.66 26.31
CA TRP A 17 26.97 -8.24 24.99
C TRP A 17 25.97 -9.38 25.10
N GLY A 18 24.97 -9.36 24.23
CA GLY A 18 24.07 -10.49 24.06
C GLY A 18 22.79 -10.09 23.36
N ASN A 19 22.30 -10.98 22.50
CA ASN A 19 21.02 -10.82 21.85
C ASN A 19 19.90 -11.25 22.80
N GLY A 20 18.75 -10.60 22.67
CA GLY A 20 17.52 -11.13 23.24
C GLY A 20 17.10 -12.43 22.56
N GLY A 21 16.58 -13.37 23.33
CA GLY A 21 15.99 -14.61 22.80
C GLY A 21 14.70 -14.32 22.04
N ALA A 22 14.37 -15.15 21.06
CA ALA A 22 13.07 -15.06 20.40
C ALA A 22 11.94 -15.51 21.35
N GLY A 23 10.79 -14.87 21.23
CA GLY A 23 9.56 -15.33 21.88
C GLY A 23 9.04 -16.61 21.23
N GLY A 24 8.56 -17.54 22.03
CA GLY A 24 7.93 -18.76 21.55
C GLY A 24 6.62 -18.47 20.83
N ALA A 25 6.25 -19.30 19.86
CA ALA A 25 4.94 -19.21 19.23
C ALA A 25 3.84 -19.66 20.21
N GLY A 26 2.66 -19.05 20.10
CA GLY A 26 1.45 -19.53 20.76
C GLY A 26 1.01 -20.88 20.18
N GLY A 27 0.55 -21.78 21.05
CA GLY A 27 -0.03 -23.04 20.64
C GLY A 27 -1.33 -22.84 19.86
N SER A 28 -1.62 -23.75 18.93
CA SER A 28 -2.90 -23.75 18.21
C SER A 28 -3.90 -24.66 18.93
N SER A 29 -5.18 -24.28 18.91
CA SER A 29 -6.27 -25.11 19.44
C SER A 29 -7.40 -25.13 18.42
N LEU A 30 -7.73 -26.32 17.91
CA LEU A 30 -8.85 -26.55 17.01
C LEU A 30 -9.79 -27.57 17.68
N THR A 31 -10.64 -27.10 18.58
CA THR A 31 -11.65 -27.95 19.21
C THR A 31 -12.99 -27.71 18.53
N LEU A 32 -13.53 -28.71 17.82
CA LEU A 32 -14.90 -28.65 17.31
C LEU A 32 -15.89 -28.65 18.50
N GLY A 33 -16.80 -27.67 18.55
CA GLY A 33 -17.89 -27.62 19.53
C GLY A 33 -17.57 -26.88 20.84
N SER A 34 -16.39 -26.28 21.01
CA SER A 34 -16.09 -25.37 22.14
C SER A 34 -15.18 -24.22 21.65
N PRO A 35 -15.30 -22.99 22.17
CA PRO A 35 -14.38 -21.92 21.79
C PRO A 35 -12.96 -22.33 22.19
N ALA A 36 -12.13 -22.57 21.17
CA ALA A 36 -10.74 -22.94 21.31
C ALA A 36 -9.90 -21.67 21.25
N THR A 37 -9.36 -21.25 22.40
CA THR A 37 -8.58 -20.01 22.48
C THR A 37 -7.18 -20.25 21.91
N ALA A 38 -6.79 -19.43 20.93
CA ALA A 38 -5.44 -19.44 20.39
C ALA A 38 -4.42 -19.01 21.45
N GLY A 39 -3.26 -19.66 21.50
CA GLY A 39 -2.15 -19.21 22.34
C GLY A 39 -1.61 -17.87 21.85
N ILE A 40 -1.24 -17.00 22.78
CA ILE A 40 -0.57 -15.73 22.48
C ILE A 40 0.91 -16.01 22.18
N GLY A 41 1.47 -15.30 21.21
CA GLY A 41 2.91 -15.34 20.95
C GLY A 41 3.72 -14.68 22.07
N GLY A 42 4.81 -15.30 22.48
CA GLY A 42 5.71 -14.75 23.48
C GLY A 42 6.44 -13.50 22.96
N ASN A 43 6.71 -12.53 23.81
CA ASN A 43 7.54 -11.39 23.43
C ASN A 43 8.99 -11.83 23.21
N GLY A 44 9.68 -11.22 22.25
CA GLY A 44 11.13 -11.32 22.16
C GLY A 44 11.81 -10.65 23.35
N GLY A 45 12.96 -11.17 23.75
CA GLY A 45 13.79 -10.59 24.79
C GLY A 45 14.52 -9.34 24.30
N ASP A 46 14.84 -8.44 25.22
CA ASP A 46 15.62 -7.25 24.92
C ASP A 46 17.13 -7.55 25.05
N ALA A 47 17.94 -6.85 24.25
CA ALA A 47 19.37 -6.70 24.49
C ALA A 47 19.64 -5.43 25.34
N PHE A 48 20.77 -5.36 26.05
CA PHE A 48 21.06 -4.23 26.96
C PHE A 48 21.96 -3.16 26.35
N LEU A 49 23.28 -3.41 26.18
CA LEU A 49 24.21 -2.41 25.63
C LEU A 49 24.53 -2.66 24.14
N PHE A 50 24.94 -3.89 23.83
CA PHE A 50 25.20 -4.36 22.48
C PHE A 50 24.45 -5.68 22.23
N GLY A 51 23.72 -5.74 21.11
CA GLY A 51 23.02 -6.95 20.68
C GLY A 51 21.68 -6.63 20.07
N ASN A 52 21.14 -7.61 19.35
CA ASN A 52 19.85 -7.49 18.70
C ASN A 52 18.72 -7.87 19.66
N GLY A 53 17.56 -7.24 19.50
CA GLY A 53 16.34 -7.68 20.14
C GLY A 53 15.86 -9.00 19.54
N GLY A 54 15.23 -9.85 20.34
CA GLY A 54 14.64 -11.10 19.86
C GLY A 54 13.34 -10.85 19.09
N GLY A 55 13.03 -11.67 18.10
CA GLY A 55 11.72 -11.62 17.44
C GLY A 55 10.59 -12.03 18.37
N GLY A 56 9.42 -11.40 18.24
CA GLY A 56 8.19 -11.82 18.89
C GLY A 56 7.62 -13.08 18.24
N GLY A 57 7.08 -13.97 19.06
CA GLY A 57 6.43 -15.18 18.58
C GLY A 57 5.10 -14.89 17.89
N ASN A 58 4.74 -15.69 16.91
CA ASN A 58 3.41 -15.61 16.31
C ASN A 58 2.35 -16.14 17.29
N SER A 59 1.11 -15.67 17.17
CA SER A 59 -0.01 -16.32 17.84
C SER A 59 -0.22 -17.74 17.30
N GLY A 60 -0.91 -18.57 18.06
CA GLY A 60 -1.48 -19.80 17.53
C GLY A 60 -2.69 -19.54 16.64
N ILE A 61 -3.19 -20.61 16.03
CA ILE A 61 -4.44 -20.63 15.27
C ILE A 61 -5.53 -21.18 16.19
N GLY A 62 -6.69 -20.52 16.24
CA GLY A 62 -7.83 -20.94 17.05
C GLY A 62 -9.13 -20.25 16.64
N ALA A 63 -10.19 -20.47 17.42
CA ALA A 63 -11.49 -19.85 17.17
C ALA A 63 -11.60 -18.40 17.68
N THR A 64 -10.61 -17.95 18.47
CA THR A 64 -10.53 -16.59 19.02
C THR A 64 -9.40 -15.79 18.38
N GLN A 65 -9.43 -14.46 18.57
CA GLN A 65 -8.36 -13.56 18.16
C GLN A 65 -7.00 -14.04 18.70
N GLY A 66 -6.01 -14.18 17.81
CA GLY A 66 -4.65 -14.52 18.17
C GLY A 66 -3.76 -13.28 18.22
N PHE A 67 -3.03 -13.09 19.32
CA PHE A 67 -2.11 -11.95 19.50
C PHE A 67 -0.67 -12.36 19.25
N GLY A 68 0.00 -11.66 18.33
CA GLY A 68 1.44 -11.81 18.13
C GLY A 68 2.22 -11.17 19.28
N GLY A 69 3.35 -11.77 19.64
CA GLY A 69 4.27 -11.21 20.64
C GLY A 69 5.04 -10.02 20.08
N ASN A 70 5.39 -9.08 20.93
CA ASN A 70 6.21 -7.93 20.54
C ASN A 70 7.65 -8.35 20.25
N GLY A 71 8.30 -7.69 19.30
CA GLY A 71 9.73 -7.77 19.11
C GLY A 71 10.48 -7.09 20.26
N GLY A 72 11.55 -7.73 20.72
CA GLY A 72 12.44 -7.18 21.72
C GLY A 72 13.25 -6.00 21.19
N HIS A 73 13.68 -5.12 22.07
CA HIS A 73 14.52 -3.98 21.75
C HIS A 73 15.99 -4.39 21.62
N ALA A 74 16.68 -3.74 20.68
CA ALA A 74 18.12 -3.83 20.58
C ALA A 74 18.83 -3.25 21.81
N GLY A 75 20.13 -3.54 21.91
CA GLY A 75 21.02 -2.88 22.84
C GLY A 75 21.06 -1.38 22.59
N LEU A 76 21.23 -0.61 23.67
CA LEU A 76 21.09 0.84 23.68
C LEU A 76 21.94 1.54 22.61
N LEU A 77 23.14 1.05 22.31
CA LEU A 77 24.05 1.70 21.37
C LEU A 77 24.00 1.05 19.99
N ILE A 78 24.10 -0.28 19.95
CA ILE A 78 24.22 -1.04 18.71
C ILE A 78 23.36 -2.29 18.77
N GLY A 79 22.53 -2.45 17.74
CA GLY A 79 21.79 -3.67 17.46
C GLY A 79 20.49 -3.40 16.71
N SER A 80 19.97 -4.40 16.02
CA SER A 80 18.67 -4.33 15.37
C SER A 80 17.53 -4.67 16.33
N GLY A 81 16.41 -3.99 16.17
CA GLY A 81 15.18 -4.37 16.87
C GLY A 81 14.66 -5.71 16.37
N GLY A 82 13.98 -6.46 17.25
CA GLY A 82 13.29 -7.69 16.87
C GLY A 82 11.99 -7.42 16.13
N ASP A 83 11.59 -8.33 15.25
CA ASP A 83 10.32 -8.23 14.54
C ASP A 83 9.14 -8.55 15.46
N GLY A 84 8.00 -7.89 15.25
CA GLY A 84 6.74 -8.26 15.89
C GLY A 84 6.15 -9.54 15.29
N GLY A 85 5.62 -10.42 16.14
CA GLY A 85 4.97 -11.64 15.71
C GLY A 85 3.61 -11.39 15.05
N THR A 86 3.13 -12.33 14.24
CA THR A 86 1.83 -12.22 13.57
C THR A 86 0.69 -12.60 14.51
N GLY A 87 -0.39 -11.83 14.48
CA GLY A 87 -1.68 -12.19 15.07
C GLY A 87 -2.61 -12.83 14.03
N PHE A 88 -3.08 -14.05 14.29
CA PHE A 88 -4.03 -14.74 13.41
C PHE A 88 -5.49 -14.47 13.81
N VAL A 89 -6.41 -14.77 12.89
CA VAL A 89 -7.87 -14.72 13.12
C VAL A 89 -8.30 -13.36 13.65
N SER A 90 -8.15 -12.31 12.83
CA SER A 90 -8.48 -10.92 13.19
C SER A 90 -7.76 -10.36 14.44
N GLY A 91 -6.81 -11.08 15.03
CA GLY A 91 -6.02 -10.62 16.18
C GLY A 91 -4.86 -9.73 15.75
N THR A 92 -4.32 -8.94 16.68
CA THR A 92 -3.31 -7.93 16.34
C THR A 92 -1.91 -8.54 16.29
N GLY A 93 -1.10 -8.10 15.32
CA GLY A 93 0.33 -8.37 15.34
C GLY A 93 1.03 -7.69 16.51
N GLY A 94 2.22 -8.18 16.84
CA GLY A 94 3.09 -7.58 17.84
C GLY A 94 3.77 -6.30 17.33
N LEU A 95 4.13 -5.43 18.26
CA LEU A 95 4.91 -4.23 17.95
C LEU A 95 6.33 -4.59 17.54
N ALA A 96 6.88 -3.79 16.64
CA ALA A 96 8.28 -3.84 16.29
C ALA A 96 9.18 -3.46 17.47
N GLY A 97 10.31 -4.15 17.59
CA GLY A 97 11.41 -3.80 18.47
C GLY A 97 12.18 -2.59 17.97
N LYS A 98 12.65 -1.73 18.88
CA LYS A 98 13.46 -0.57 18.56
C LYS A 98 14.90 -0.97 18.23
N ALA A 99 15.48 -0.28 17.27
CA ALA A 99 16.91 -0.31 16.99
C ALA A 99 17.74 0.30 18.14
N GLY A 100 19.04 0.01 18.15
CA GLY A 100 20.00 0.72 18.98
C GLY A 100 20.11 2.18 18.55
N PHE A 101 20.46 3.06 19.49
CA PHE A 101 20.43 4.50 19.25
C PHE A 101 21.41 4.93 18.16
N LEU A 102 22.60 4.34 18.06
CA LEU A 102 23.61 4.74 17.08
C LEU A 102 23.50 3.91 15.80
N ILE A 103 23.47 2.59 15.95
CA ILE A 103 23.53 1.65 14.82
C ILE A 103 22.49 0.56 15.02
N GLY A 104 21.67 0.33 14.01
CA GLY A 104 20.70 -0.76 14.04
C GLY A 104 19.53 -0.55 13.11
N ASP A 105 19.05 -1.66 12.56
CA ASP A 105 17.80 -1.66 11.83
C ASP A 105 16.60 -1.69 12.80
N GLY A 106 15.53 -0.99 12.45
CA GLY A 106 14.27 -1.11 13.18
C GLY A 106 13.63 -2.47 12.91
N GLY A 107 12.97 -3.04 13.91
CA GLY A 107 12.19 -4.28 13.73
C GLY A 107 11.00 -4.05 12.79
N ASN A 108 10.58 -5.12 12.12
CA ASN A 108 9.36 -5.13 11.33
C ASN A 108 8.13 -5.20 12.24
N GLY A 109 7.05 -4.52 11.87
CA GLY A 109 5.77 -4.62 12.56
C GLY A 109 5.10 -5.97 12.31
N GLY A 110 4.47 -6.53 13.32
CA GLY A 110 3.70 -7.77 13.19
C GLY A 110 2.45 -7.59 12.33
N GLY A 111 2.15 -8.58 11.50
CA GLY A 111 0.89 -8.64 10.74
C GLY A 111 -0.28 -9.09 11.61
N GLY A 112 -1.50 -8.69 11.26
CA GLY A 112 -2.71 -9.08 12.00
C GLY A 112 -3.97 -8.36 11.52
N GLY A 113 -5.05 -8.34 12.29
CA GLY A 113 -6.28 -7.62 11.95
C GLY A 113 -6.05 -6.14 11.65
N VAL A 114 -4.99 -5.56 12.21
CA VAL A 114 -4.35 -4.33 11.74
C VAL A 114 -2.85 -4.59 11.73
N GLY A 115 -2.18 -4.16 10.66
CA GLY A 115 -0.73 -4.21 10.54
C GLY A 115 -0.05 -3.22 11.49
N GLN A 116 0.91 -3.69 12.28
CA GLN A 116 1.65 -2.81 13.19
C GLN A 116 2.70 -2.00 12.44
N PRO A 117 3.03 -0.77 12.91
CA PRO A 117 4.11 -0.01 12.31
C PRO A 117 5.47 -0.71 12.51
N GLY A 118 6.35 -0.57 11.53
CA GLY A 118 7.76 -0.90 11.69
C GLY A 118 8.47 0.15 12.56
N ALA A 119 9.54 -0.25 13.23
CA ALA A 119 10.33 0.66 14.06
C ALA A 119 11.32 1.46 13.22
N ASN A 120 11.69 2.64 13.72
CA ASN A 120 12.75 3.44 13.11
C ASN A 120 14.13 2.81 13.36
N ALA A 121 15.07 3.14 12.48
CA ALA A 121 16.47 2.78 12.61
C ALA A 121 17.20 3.56 13.71
N GLY A 122 18.44 3.15 13.97
CA GLY A 122 19.42 3.94 14.71
C GLY A 122 19.82 5.22 13.97
N PHE A 123 20.40 6.17 14.71
CA PHE A 123 20.68 7.52 14.23
C PHE A 123 21.76 7.57 13.14
N LEU A 124 22.85 6.81 13.25
CA LEU A 124 23.96 6.89 12.29
C LEU A 124 23.77 5.95 11.10
N PHE A 125 23.53 4.67 11.40
CA PHE A 125 23.38 3.64 10.38
C PHE A 125 22.22 2.71 10.73
N GLY A 126 21.39 2.43 9.73
CA GLY A 126 20.36 1.42 9.81
C GLY A 126 19.14 1.74 8.96
N ASN A 127 18.42 0.71 8.60
CA ASN A 127 17.19 0.77 7.85
C ASN A 127 15.99 0.81 8.79
N GLY A 128 14.94 1.51 8.38
CA GLY A 128 13.67 1.41 9.07
C GLY A 128 13.02 0.05 8.83
N GLY A 129 12.31 -0.48 9.82
CA GLY A 129 11.60 -1.75 9.70
C GLY A 129 10.36 -1.63 8.82
N GLY A 130 9.99 -2.70 8.12
CA GLY A 130 8.75 -2.77 7.35
C GLY A 130 7.52 -2.73 8.25
N GLY A 131 6.43 -2.13 7.75
CA GLY A 131 5.13 -2.21 8.39
C GLY A 131 4.51 -3.60 8.23
N GLY A 132 3.84 -4.07 9.27
CA GLY A 132 3.08 -5.31 9.26
C GLY A 132 1.90 -5.22 8.28
N SER A 133 1.58 -6.33 7.63
CA SER A 133 0.41 -6.38 6.75
C SER A 133 -0.86 -6.73 7.52
N ALA A 134 -1.97 -6.13 7.13
CA ALA A 134 -3.26 -6.53 7.63
C ALA A 134 -3.69 -7.88 7.01
N VAL A 135 -4.19 -8.77 7.84
CA VAL A 135 -4.80 -10.04 7.42
C VAL A 135 -6.22 -9.78 6.91
N ALA A 136 -6.76 -10.76 6.18
CA ALA A 136 -8.13 -10.67 5.71
C ALA A 136 -9.12 -10.56 6.88
N SER A 137 -10.06 -9.63 6.79
CA SER A 137 -11.14 -9.48 7.76
C SER A 137 -12.32 -10.36 7.40
N SER A 138 -12.86 -11.06 8.39
CA SER A 138 -14.10 -11.83 8.29
C SER A 138 -15.35 -11.07 8.76
N ILE A 139 -15.16 -9.88 9.37
CA ILE A 139 -16.24 -9.04 9.92
C ILE A 139 -15.89 -7.56 9.72
N GLY A 140 -16.75 -6.81 9.03
CA GLY A 140 -16.55 -5.38 8.79
C GLY A 140 -15.39 -5.10 7.83
N ASN A 141 -14.78 -3.92 7.91
CA ASN A 141 -13.74 -3.52 6.96
C ASN A 141 -12.43 -4.32 7.13
N GLY A 142 -11.66 -4.40 6.05
CA GLY A 142 -10.29 -4.88 6.06
C GLY A 142 -9.38 -3.97 6.90
N GLY A 143 -8.39 -4.59 7.54
CA GLY A 143 -7.42 -3.89 8.38
C GLY A 143 -6.50 -2.96 7.64
N PHE A 144 -5.99 -1.92 8.30
CA PHE A 144 -4.97 -1.06 7.72
C PHE A 144 -3.59 -1.74 7.74
N GLY A 145 -2.81 -1.53 6.67
CA GLY A 145 -1.39 -1.87 6.65
C GLY A 145 -0.59 -0.95 7.56
N GLY A 146 0.42 -1.50 8.22
CA GLY A 146 1.31 -0.73 9.10
C GLY A 146 2.22 0.20 8.31
N ARG A 147 2.54 1.38 8.87
CA ARG A 147 3.54 2.26 8.26
C ARG A 147 4.95 1.67 8.41
N GLY A 148 5.80 1.81 7.40
CA GLY A 148 7.23 1.49 7.50
C GLY A 148 7.99 2.52 8.34
N GLY A 149 9.00 2.06 9.08
CA GLY A 149 9.85 2.89 9.91
C GLY A 149 10.79 3.78 9.09
N ASP A 150 11.16 4.92 9.65
CA ASP A 150 12.11 5.85 9.04
C ASP A 150 13.57 5.42 9.34
N ALA A 151 14.48 5.70 8.42
CA ALA A 151 15.93 5.57 8.65
C ALA A 151 16.51 6.81 9.36
N GLY A 152 17.74 6.69 9.89
CA GLY A 152 18.48 7.78 10.55
C GLY A 152 19.25 8.66 9.56
N LEU A 153 20.58 8.70 9.69
CA LEU A 153 21.47 9.46 8.83
C LEU A 153 21.76 8.71 7.52
N ILE A 154 22.10 7.42 7.64
CA ILE A 154 22.38 6.52 6.51
C ILE A 154 21.53 5.25 6.64
N GLY A 155 20.70 4.99 5.63
CA GLY A 155 19.89 3.77 5.53
C GLY A 155 18.57 4.00 4.80
N THR A 156 17.88 2.93 4.44
CA THR A 156 16.62 2.99 3.70
C THR A 156 15.42 2.97 4.64
N GLY A 157 14.37 3.70 4.31
CA GLY A 157 13.10 3.60 5.02
C GLY A 157 12.43 2.24 4.78
N GLY A 158 11.66 1.78 5.75
CA GLY A 158 10.92 0.52 5.66
C GLY A 158 9.73 0.62 4.72
N ASN A 159 9.35 -0.48 4.08
CA ASN A 159 8.14 -0.53 3.26
C ASN A 159 6.87 -0.48 4.12
N GLY A 160 5.80 0.11 3.58
CA GLY A 160 4.48 0.02 4.18
C GLY A 160 3.87 -1.37 4.02
N GLY A 161 3.10 -1.78 5.03
CA GLY A 161 2.36 -3.03 5.05
C GLY A 161 1.12 -3.00 4.16
N TRP A 162 0.61 -4.17 3.79
CA TRP A 162 -0.55 -4.28 2.91
C TRP A 162 -1.84 -4.03 3.69
N GLY A 163 -2.82 -3.39 3.05
CA GLY A 163 -4.19 -3.31 3.55
C GLY A 163 -4.89 -4.66 3.44
N GLY A 164 -5.73 -4.96 4.42
CA GLY A 164 -6.45 -6.22 4.52
C GLY A 164 -7.63 -6.26 3.55
N THR A 165 -7.85 -7.42 2.94
CA THR A 165 -9.04 -7.69 2.11
C THR A 165 -10.21 -8.14 3.00
N PHE A 166 -11.45 -7.93 2.56
CA PHE A 166 -12.60 -8.59 3.18
C PHE A 166 -12.84 -9.98 2.58
N ASN A 167 -13.02 -11.00 3.42
CA ASN A 167 -13.34 -12.38 3.00
C ASN A 167 -14.38 -13.04 3.95
N GLY A 168 -15.30 -12.23 4.50
CA GLY A 168 -16.30 -12.68 5.46
C GLY A 168 -17.65 -13.09 4.85
N LEU A 169 -18.44 -13.82 5.63
CA LEU A 169 -19.84 -14.17 5.30
C LEU A 169 -20.87 -13.13 5.77
N GLY A 170 -20.44 -12.10 6.53
CA GLY A 170 -21.30 -11.03 7.06
C GLY A 170 -21.47 -9.84 6.11
N THR A 171 -21.94 -8.69 6.62
CA THR A 171 -22.03 -7.44 5.83
C THR A 171 -20.69 -7.15 5.17
N PRO A 172 -20.65 -7.00 3.83
CA PRO A 172 -19.40 -6.81 3.11
C PRO A 172 -18.71 -5.52 3.57
N GLY A 173 -17.42 -5.63 3.86
CA GLY A 173 -16.60 -4.50 4.29
C GLY A 173 -15.77 -3.93 3.15
N ASN A 174 -15.34 -2.68 3.32
CA ASN A 174 -14.33 -2.08 2.46
C ASN A 174 -12.97 -2.75 2.70
N GLY A 175 -12.11 -2.77 1.69
CA GLY A 175 -10.70 -3.12 1.86
C GLY A 175 -9.97 -2.07 2.71
N GLY A 176 -8.98 -2.51 3.47
CA GLY A 176 -8.18 -1.62 4.30
C GLY A 176 -7.14 -0.87 3.46
N THR A 177 -6.74 0.33 3.91
CA THR A 177 -5.69 1.09 3.23
C THR A 177 -4.33 0.44 3.43
N GLY A 178 -3.46 0.57 2.43
CA GLY A 178 -2.06 0.22 2.54
C GLY A 178 -1.30 1.18 3.45
N GLY A 179 -0.27 0.68 4.12
CA GLY A 179 0.59 1.48 4.97
C GLY A 179 1.53 2.38 4.15
N ASN A 180 1.88 3.55 4.69
CA ASN A 180 2.88 4.40 4.06
C ASN A 180 4.28 3.79 4.19
N GLY A 181 5.14 4.01 3.21
CA GLY A 181 6.57 3.76 3.32
C GLY A 181 7.24 4.75 4.29
N GLY A 182 8.31 4.30 4.94
CA GLY A 182 9.17 5.12 5.77
C GLY A 182 10.17 5.93 4.96
N ASN A 183 10.65 7.02 5.52
CA ASN A 183 11.63 7.89 4.88
C ASN A 183 13.03 7.28 4.93
N GLY A 184 13.82 7.50 3.89
CA GLY A 184 15.24 7.19 3.84
C GLY A 184 16.07 8.17 4.67
N GLY A 185 17.33 7.81 4.86
CA GLY A 185 18.27 8.55 5.70
C GLY A 185 18.46 10.01 5.27
N LEU A 186 18.80 10.87 6.23
CA LEU A 186 19.02 12.29 6.01
C LEU A 186 20.13 12.58 4.98
N LEU A 187 21.24 11.82 5.06
CA LEU A 187 22.37 11.95 4.14
C LEU A 187 22.23 11.00 2.96
N TYR A 188 22.05 9.71 3.22
CA TYR A 188 21.95 8.71 2.18
C TYR A 188 20.89 7.68 2.52
N GLY A 189 19.94 7.46 1.63
CA GLY A 189 18.91 6.47 1.86
C GLY A 189 17.72 6.61 0.95
N ASN A 190 17.22 5.46 0.48
CA ASN A 190 16.00 5.42 -0.29
C ASN A 190 14.78 5.47 0.65
N GLY A 191 13.71 6.10 0.21
CA GLY A 191 12.41 5.94 0.83
C GLY A 191 11.84 4.53 0.60
N GLY A 192 11.10 4.02 1.57
CA GLY A 192 10.39 2.75 1.48
C GLY A 192 9.15 2.85 0.61
N TRP A 193 8.68 1.73 0.06
CA TRP A 193 7.52 1.70 -0.83
C TRP A 193 6.22 1.82 -0.03
N GLY A 194 5.20 2.42 -0.63
CA GLY A 194 3.84 2.38 -0.10
C GLY A 194 3.24 0.98 -0.24
N GLY A 195 2.54 0.52 0.79
CA GLY A 195 1.83 -0.76 0.77
C GLY A 195 0.58 -0.68 -0.12
N PRO A 196 0.18 -1.77 -0.79
CA PRO A 196 -1.07 -1.82 -1.54
C PRO A 196 -2.29 -1.79 -0.61
N GLY A 197 -3.40 -1.23 -1.10
CA GLY A 197 -4.71 -1.31 -0.46
C GLY A 197 -5.35 -2.70 -0.65
N GLY A 198 -6.17 -3.11 0.32
CA GLY A 198 -6.89 -4.37 0.29
C GLY A 198 -8.13 -4.31 -0.61
N ALA A 199 -8.59 -5.46 -1.09
CA ALA A 199 -9.79 -5.52 -1.92
C ALA A 199 -11.07 -5.39 -1.08
N GLY A 200 -12.09 -4.77 -1.67
CA GLY A 200 -13.43 -4.66 -1.10
C GLY A 200 -14.19 -5.99 -1.13
N GLY A 201 -15.06 -6.18 -0.15
CA GLY A 201 -15.84 -7.40 0.00
C GLY A 201 -16.91 -7.58 -1.06
N THR A 202 -17.14 -8.82 -1.49
CA THR A 202 -18.26 -9.13 -2.38
C THR A 202 -19.60 -8.90 -1.69
N GLY A 203 -20.48 -8.13 -2.35
CA GLY A 203 -21.88 -7.89 -2.00
C GLY A 203 -22.64 -9.18 -1.67
N ASN A 204 -23.52 -9.15 -0.68
CA ASN A 204 -24.33 -10.32 -0.30
C ASN A 204 -25.65 -9.89 0.35
N ALA A 205 -26.46 -10.86 0.79
CA ALA A 205 -27.76 -10.59 1.40
C ALA A 205 -27.71 -9.65 2.62
N PHE A 206 -26.54 -9.44 3.22
CA PHE A 206 -26.32 -8.62 4.41
C PHE A 206 -25.79 -7.21 4.10
N GLY A 207 -25.48 -6.89 2.84
CA GLY A 207 -25.08 -5.53 2.45
C GLY A 207 -24.53 -5.40 1.03
N ALA A 208 -24.31 -4.14 0.63
CA ALA A 208 -23.72 -3.80 -0.65
C ALA A 208 -22.24 -4.21 -0.73
N ALA A 209 -21.69 -4.26 -1.95
CA ALA A 209 -20.28 -4.56 -2.15
C ALA A 209 -19.37 -3.48 -1.52
N GLY A 210 -18.25 -3.90 -0.96
CA GLY A 210 -17.27 -3.02 -0.35
C GLY A 210 -16.37 -2.33 -1.37
N HIS A 211 -15.88 -1.14 -1.03
CA HIS A 211 -14.88 -0.42 -1.80
C HIS A 211 -13.49 -1.00 -1.58
N GLY A 212 -12.62 -0.91 -2.60
CA GLY A 212 -11.21 -1.19 -2.44
C GLY A 212 -10.53 -0.14 -1.56
N GLY A 213 -9.52 -0.56 -0.79
CA GLY A 213 -8.73 0.32 0.07
C GLY A 213 -7.73 1.15 -0.74
N GLU A 214 -7.38 2.33 -0.25
CA GLU A 214 -6.35 3.16 -0.87
C GLU A 214 -4.95 2.54 -0.77
N GLY A 215 -4.11 2.77 -1.76
CA GLY A 215 -2.68 2.46 -1.69
C GLY A 215 -1.94 3.45 -0.79
N GLY A 216 -0.97 2.96 -0.03
CA GLY A 216 -0.14 3.77 0.84
C GLY A 216 0.83 4.66 0.05
N ARG A 217 1.20 5.79 0.63
CA ARG A 217 2.20 6.70 0.04
C ARG A 217 3.61 6.12 0.14
N GLY A 218 4.44 6.32 -0.89
CA GLY A 218 5.87 6.04 -0.83
C GLY A 218 6.64 6.98 0.10
N GLY A 219 7.70 6.47 0.72
CA GLY A 219 8.60 7.23 1.59
C GLY A 219 9.53 8.16 0.82
N SER A 220 9.99 9.23 1.45
CA SER A 220 10.89 10.20 0.83
C SER A 220 12.35 9.93 1.14
N ALA A 221 13.24 10.30 0.23
CA ALA A 221 14.66 10.47 0.47
C ALA A 221 15.00 11.95 0.73
N ASN A 222 16.16 12.21 1.34
CA ASN A 222 16.56 13.55 1.77
C ASN A 222 17.66 14.17 0.89
N LEU A 223 18.96 13.91 1.15
CA LEU A 223 20.05 14.49 0.36
C LEU A 223 20.40 13.64 -0.87
N PHE A 224 20.71 12.37 -0.64
CA PHE A 224 20.91 11.35 -1.68
C PHE A 224 19.96 10.18 -1.46
N GLY A 225 19.42 9.66 -2.56
CA GLY A 225 18.60 8.45 -2.52
C GLY A 225 17.33 8.58 -3.35
N ASN A 226 16.78 7.42 -3.67
CA ASN A 226 15.57 7.29 -4.46
C ASN A 226 14.34 7.47 -3.57
N SER A 227 13.24 7.99 -4.12
CA SER A 227 11.97 7.90 -3.41
C SER A 227 11.36 6.51 -3.50
N GLY A 228 10.46 6.22 -2.56
CA GLY A 228 9.59 5.07 -2.64
C GLY A 228 8.44 5.30 -3.61
N SER A 229 8.06 4.26 -4.33
CA SER A 229 6.85 4.24 -5.15
C SER A 229 5.59 4.23 -4.29
N GLY A 230 4.50 4.76 -4.82
CA GLY A 230 3.18 4.63 -4.20
C GLY A 230 2.61 3.21 -4.31
N GLY A 231 1.80 2.82 -3.34
CA GLY A 231 1.10 1.54 -3.33
C GLY A 231 -0.08 1.51 -4.30
N ARG A 232 -0.41 0.35 -4.85
CA ARG A 232 -1.62 0.20 -5.69
C ARG A 232 -2.88 0.28 -4.83
N GLY A 233 -3.94 0.91 -5.33
CA GLY A 233 -5.28 0.86 -4.74
C GLY A 233 -5.94 -0.51 -4.90
N GLY A 234 -6.69 -0.95 -3.89
CA GLY A 234 -7.39 -2.22 -3.89
C GLY A 234 -8.56 -2.23 -4.87
N ASP A 235 -8.89 -3.41 -5.41
CA ASP A 235 -10.05 -3.55 -6.29
C ASP A 235 -11.35 -3.52 -5.47
N GLY A 236 -12.41 -2.95 -6.05
CA GLY A 236 -13.73 -2.94 -5.44
C GLY A 236 -14.45 -4.29 -5.53
N GLY A 237 -15.31 -4.57 -4.56
CA GLY A 237 -16.04 -5.83 -4.48
C GLY A 237 -17.11 -5.97 -5.56
N ALA A 238 -17.30 -7.17 -6.07
CA ALA A 238 -18.46 -7.48 -6.93
C ALA A 238 -19.76 -7.55 -6.11
N THR A 239 -20.94 -7.45 -6.72
CA THR A 239 -22.23 -7.37 -5.99
C THR A 239 -22.76 -8.70 -5.44
N GLY A 240 -22.17 -9.83 -5.86
CA GLY A 240 -22.48 -11.18 -5.39
C GLY A 240 -23.93 -11.60 -5.61
N THR A 241 -24.76 -11.64 -4.58
CA THR A 241 -26.19 -12.06 -4.66
C THR A 241 -27.19 -10.92 -4.45
N ASN A 242 -26.73 -9.71 -4.16
CA ASN A 242 -27.59 -8.56 -3.85
C ASN A 242 -27.69 -7.60 -5.04
N ALA A 243 -28.85 -6.97 -5.26
CA ALA A 243 -29.10 -6.02 -6.35
C ALA A 243 -28.54 -4.61 -6.04
N SER A 244 -27.32 -4.55 -5.51
CA SER A 244 -26.58 -3.32 -5.21
C SER A 244 -25.58 -3.01 -6.32
N GLY A 245 -25.01 -1.81 -6.35
CA GLY A 245 -23.92 -1.47 -7.28
C GLY A 245 -22.59 -2.10 -6.88
N GLY A 246 -21.70 -2.29 -7.85
CA GLY A 246 -20.34 -2.78 -7.58
C GLY A 246 -19.53 -1.78 -6.74
N GLY A 247 -18.61 -2.28 -5.92
CA GLY A 247 -17.75 -1.44 -5.09
C GLY A 247 -16.76 -0.64 -5.95
N TYR A 248 -16.56 0.63 -5.64
CA TYR A 248 -15.46 1.43 -6.21
C TYR A 248 -14.08 0.81 -5.96
N GLY A 249 -13.18 0.94 -6.92
CA GLY A 249 -11.75 0.68 -6.72
C GLY A 249 -11.11 1.77 -5.86
N GLY A 250 -10.10 1.41 -5.07
CA GLY A 250 -9.33 2.33 -4.25
C GLY A 250 -8.34 3.14 -5.08
N ASN A 251 -7.98 4.34 -4.62
CA ASN A 251 -6.99 5.16 -5.29
C ASN A 251 -5.57 4.60 -5.07
N GLY A 252 -4.69 4.80 -6.06
CA GLY A 252 -3.27 4.54 -5.92
C GLY A 252 -2.59 5.58 -5.03
N GLY A 253 -1.59 5.16 -4.27
CA GLY A 253 -0.80 6.02 -3.40
C GLY A 253 0.15 6.91 -4.18
N GLU A 254 0.47 8.08 -3.64
CA GLU A 254 1.50 8.95 -4.21
C GLU A 254 2.90 8.38 -4.00
N ALA A 255 3.83 8.71 -4.90
CA ALA A 255 5.25 8.50 -4.64
C ALA A 255 5.78 9.43 -3.54
N GLY A 256 6.92 9.06 -2.93
CA GLY A 256 7.65 9.92 -2.01
C GLY A 256 8.57 10.90 -2.74
N SER A 257 9.22 11.85 -2.06
CA SER A 257 10.16 12.78 -2.72
C SER A 257 11.57 12.20 -2.86
N SER A 258 12.25 12.40 -3.99
CA SER A 258 13.65 11.96 -4.14
C SER A 258 14.64 12.88 -3.41
N GLY A 259 15.91 12.44 -3.36
CA GLY A 259 17.01 13.21 -2.79
C GLY A 259 17.22 14.57 -3.47
N ILE A 260 17.71 15.57 -2.73
CA ILE A 260 17.97 16.92 -3.23
C ILE A 260 19.00 16.91 -4.35
N ILE A 261 20.12 16.21 -4.17
CA ILE A 261 21.23 16.25 -5.12
C ILE A 261 21.01 15.24 -6.24
N SER A 262 20.70 13.99 -5.89
CA SER A 262 20.47 12.92 -6.87
C SER A 262 19.64 11.78 -6.27
N GLY A 263 18.76 11.23 -7.09
CA GLY A 263 17.93 10.08 -6.79
C GLY A 263 17.00 9.74 -7.95
N MET A 264 16.66 8.46 -8.11
CA MET A 264 15.56 8.05 -8.96
C MET A 264 14.23 8.38 -8.28
N ASN A 265 13.26 8.81 -9.08
CA ASN A 265 11.93 9.12 -8.59
C ASN A 265 11.01 7.89 -8.69
N GLY A 266 10.29 7.62 -7.62
CA GLY A 266 9.25 6.60 -7.54
C GLY A 266 8.05 6.98 -8.41
N ALA A 267 7.43 5.95 -8.98
CA ALA A 267 6.17 6.10 -9.68
C ALA A 267 5.01 6.17 -8.68
N GLY A 268 3.95 6.86 -9.05
CA GLY A 268 2.69 6.77 -8.33
C GLY A 268 2.06 5.39 -8.47
N GLY A 269 1.27 4.99 -7.48
CA GLY A 269 0.57 3.71 -7.47
C GLY A 269 -0.59 3.71 -8.47
N ASN A 270 -0.91 2.55 -9.03
CA ASN A 270 -2.11 2.42 -9.87
C ASN A 270 -3.38 2.43 -9.01
N GLY A 271 -4.47 2.95 -9.57
CA GLY A 271 -5.82 2.78 -9.01
C GLY A 271 -6.30 1.33 -9.09
N GLY A 272 -7.21 0.96 -8.20
CA GLY A 272 -7.91 -0.32 -8.21
C GLY A 272 -9.07 -0.32 -9.20
N ASN A 273 -9.41 -1.49 -9.72
CA ASN A 273 -10.57 -1.65 -10.59
C ASN A 273 -11.86 -1.57 -9.77
N GLY A 274 -12.93 -1.06 -10.38
CA GLY A 274 -14.26 -1.15 -9.80
C GLY A 274 -14.85 -2.56 -9.92
N GLY A 275 -15.69 -2.93 -8.96
CA GLY A 275 -16.33 -4.23 -8.90
C GLY A 275 -17.48 -4.38 -9.89
N ALA A 276 -17.70 -5.60 -10.38
CA ALA A 276 -18.81 -5.90 -11.27
C ALA A 276 -20.15 -5.98 -10.53
N SER A 277 -21.25 -5.62 -11.20
CA SER A 277 -22.62 -5.86 -10.74
C SER A 277 -23.26 -7.08 -11.42
N ASN A 278 -24.40 -7.54 -10.91
CA ASN A 278 -25.10 -8.76 -11.34
C ASN A 278 -26.58 -8.54 -11.76
N ALA A 279 -27.18 -7.37 -11.49
CA ALA A 279 -28.57 -7.03 -11.83
C ALA A 279 -28.83 -5.53 -11.68
N THR A 280 -29.58 -4.92 -12.62
CA THR A 280 -30.13 -3.52 -12.69
C THR A 280 -29.30 -2.35 -12.16
N ALA A 281 -28.06 -2.58 -11.74
CA ALA A 281 -27.21 -1.66 -11.01
C ALA A 281 -25.93 -1.41 -11.79
N ALA A 282 -25.35 -0.23 -11.60
CA ALA A 282 -24.07 0.10 -12.21
C ALA A 282 -22.94 -0.73 -11.57
N GLY A 283 -21.88 -0.98 -12.32
CA GLY A 283 -20.62 -1.45 -11.73
C GLY A 283 -19.98 -0.35 -10.87
N GLY A 284 -18.95 -0.72 -10.13
CA GLY A 284 -18.15 0.26 -9.39
C GLY A 284 -17.26 1.06 -10.34
N MET A 285 -17.07 2.34 -10.10
CA MET A 285 -16.02 3.14 -10.75
C MET A 285 -14.62 2.62 -10.41
N GLY A 286 -13.68 2.78 -11.34
CA GLY A 286 -12.26 2.56 -11.08
C GLY A 286 -11.63 3.67 -10.23
N GLY A 287 -10.64 3.33 -9.41
CA GLY A 287 -9.88 4.29 -8.61
C GLY A 287 -8.88 5.08 -9.45
N SER A 288 -8.51 6.28 -9.00
CA SER A 288 -7.49 7.08 -9.67
C SER A 288 -6.08 6.52 -9.42
N GLY A 289 -5.16 6.75 -10.36
CA GLY A 289 -3.73 6.59 -10.10
C GLY A 289 -3.20 7.61 -9.09
N GLY A 290 -2.02 7.35 -8.54
CA GLY A 290 -1.28 8.26 -7.67
C GLY A 290 -0.23 9.07 -8.44
N HIS A 291 0.18 10.22 -7.89
CA HIS A 291 1.17 11.07 -8.53
C HIS A 291 2.59 10.50 -8.46
N GLY A 292 3.34 10.65 -9.56
CA GLY A 292 4.78 10.41 -9.59
C GLY A 292 5.56 11.50 -8.86
N SER A 293 6.78 11.20 -8.43
CA SER A 293 7.54 12.16 -7.62
C SER A 293 8.38 13.15 -8.42
N ASN A 294 8.47 14.37 -7.91
CA ASN A 294 9.33 15.40 -8.49
C ASN A 294 10.80 15.14 -8.11
N ALA A 295 11.69 15.26 -9.09
CA ALA A 295 13.10 15.49 -8.84
C ALA A 295 13.33 16.90 -8.29
N LYS A 296 14.48 17.09 -7.64
CA LYS A 296 14.94 18.39 -7.11
C LYS A 296 16.04 18.97 -8.01
N LEU A 297 17.33 18.69 -7.75
CA LEU A 297 18.41 19.24 -8.56
C LEU A 297 18.73 18.40 -9.80
N ILE A 298 18.96 17.10 -9.61
CA ILE A 298 19.28 16.12 -10.66
C ILE A 298 18.38 14.91 -10.50
N GLY A 299 17.72 14.49 -11.58
CA GLY A 299 16.92 13.26 -11.62
C GLY A 299 15.75 13.34 -12.59
N GLN A 300 15.32 12.18 -13.08
CA GLN A 300 14.11 12.08 -13.90
C GLN A 300 12.88 12.18 -13.02
N GLY A 301 11.85 12.90 -13.43
CA GLY A 301 10.55 12.86 -12.74
C GLY A 301 9.95 11.46 -12.73
N GLY A 302 9.23 11.12 -11.67
CA GLY A 302 8.59 9.81 -11.52
C GLY A 302 7.32 9.72 -12.35
N ASP A 303 6.98 8.53 -12.82
CA ASP A 303 5.78 8.33 -13.64
C ASP A 303 4.50 8.43 -12.80
N GLY A 304 3.43 8.93 -13.41
CA GLY A 304 2.10 8.92 -12.82
C GLY A 304 1.48 7.53 -12.86
N GLY A 305 0.71 7.18 -11.83
CA GLY A 305 0.00 5.92 -11.75
C GLY A 305 -1.18 5.85 -12.72
N PHE A 306 -1.52 4.65 -13.17
CA PHE A 306 -2.66 4.41 -14.04
C PHE A 306 -3.98 4.41 -13.27
N GLY A 307 -5.05 4.88 -13.90
CA GLY A 307 -6.40 4.73 -13.38
C GLY A 307 -6.90 3.28 -13.50
N GLY A 308 -7.71 2.83 -12.55
CA GLY A 308 -8.35 1.52 -12.59
C GLY A 308 -9.53 1.48 -13.55
N ALA A 309 -9.86 0.30 -14.07
CA ALA A 309 -11.04 0.15 -14.94
C ALA A 309 -12.35 0.28 -14.15
N GLY A 310 -13.39 0.79 -14.81
CA GLY A 310 -14.76 0.70 -14.31
C GLY A 310 -15.27 -0.75 -14.34
N GLY A 311 -16.06 -1.10 -13.35
CA GLY A 311 -16.71 -2.40 -13.22
C GLY A 311 -17.88 -2.56 -14.19
N VAL A 312 -18.15 -3.81 -14.56
CA VAL A 312 -19.29 -4.17 -15.41
C VAL A 312 -20.61 -3.86 -14.68
N GLY A 313 -21.59 -3.34 -15.42
CA GLY A 313 -22.92 -2.96 -14.92
C GLY A 313 -24.08 -3.49 -15.76
N PHE A 314 -25.29 -3.40 -15.19
CA PHE A 314 -26.56 -3.78 -15.80
C PHE A 314 -27.67 -2.72 -15.56
N ALA A 315 -27.30 -1.48 -15.23
CA ALA A 315 -28.25 -0.39 -14.97
C ALA A 315 -28.71 0.31 -16.25
N VAL A 316 -29.97 0.74 -16.28
CA VAL A 316 -30.43 1.71 -17.28
C VAL A 316 -29.69 3.03 -17.06
N GLY A 317 -29.09 3.57 -18.13
CA GLY A 317 -28.22 4.74 -18.07
C GLY A 317 -26.75 4.42 -18.33
N ALA A 318 -25.84 5.24 -17.79
CA ALA A 318 -24.41 5.09 -18.02
C ALA A 318 -23.77 3.98 -17.17
N GLY A 319 -22.83 3.26 -17.77
CA GLY A 319 -21.96 2.33 -17.06
C GLY A 319 -20.97 3.04 -16.14
N ALA A 320 -20.20 2.25 -15.39
CA ALA A 320 -19.25 2.79 -14.42
C ALA A 320 -18.06 3.49 -15.09
N ALA A 321 -17.64 4.64 -14.57
CA ALA A 321 -16.49 5.34 -15.12
C ALA A 321 -15.17 4.59 -14.84
N GLY A 322 -14.23 4.69 -15.79
CA GLY A 322 -12.83 4.39 -15.54
C GLY A 322 -12.18 5.45 -14.65
N GLY A 323 -11.17 5.05 -13.90
CA GLY A 323 -10.39 5.93 -13.03
C GLY A 323 -9.46 6.84 -13.81
N GLN A 324 -9.15 8.00 -13.24
CA GLN A 324 -8.22 8.95 -13.86
C GLN A 324 -6.78 8.45 -13.74
N GLY A 325 -5.99 8.61 -14.81
CA GLY A 325 -4.55 8.52 -14.73
C GLY A 325 -3.99 9.74 -14.00
N ALA A 326 -2.90 9.56 -13.26
CA ALA A 326 -2.30 10.64 -12.48
C ALA A 326 -1.18 11.35 -13.23
N ASN A 327 -0.95 12.61 -12.85
CA ASN A 327 0.18 13.38 -13.37
C ASN A 327 1.51 12.75 -12.95
N ALA A 328 2.47 12.82 -13.85
CA ALA A 328 3.85 12.51 -13.55
C ALA A 328 4.51 13.60 -12.71
N GLY A 329 5.65 13.26 -12.14
CA GLY A 329 6.54 14.19 -11.46
C GLY A 329 7.45 14.94 -12.43
N GLU A 330 7.92 16.10 -11.99
CA GLU A 330 8.84 16.96 -12.74
C GLU A 330 10.28 16.45 -12.67
N GLY A 331 11.06 16.73 -13.71
CA GLY A 331 12.51 16.47 -13.78
C GLY A 331 13.31 17.47 -12.94
N GLY A 332 14.60 17.19 -12.77
CA GLY A 332 15.50 18.02 -11.95
C GLY A 332 15.70 19.42 -12.55
N MET A 333 15.92 20.40 -11.69
CA MET A 333 16.16 21.79 -12.08
C MET A 333 17.32 21.94 -13.06
N LEU A 334 18.42 21.20 -12.85
CA LEU A 334 19.61 21.26 -13.70
C LEU A 334 19.61 20.19 -14.79
N PHE A 335 19.36 18.94 -14.39
CA PHE A 335 19.33 17.80 -15.30
C PHE A 335 18.22 16.83 -14.93
N GLY A 336 17.37 16.51 -15.90
CA GLY A 336 16.28 15.57 -15.75
C GLY A 336 15.11 15.87 -16.68
N SER A 337 14.64 14.85 -17.38
CA SER A 337 13.34 14.82 -18.03
C SER A 337 12.21 14.66 -17.01
N GLY A 338 11.03 15.18 -17.33
CA GLY A 338 9.83 14.85 -16.56
C GLY A 338 9.36 13.41 -16.78
N GLY A 339 8.56 12.91 -15.84
CA GLY A 339 8.00 11.56 -15.90
C GLY A 339 6.83 11.43 -16.89
N TRP A 340 6.39 10.20 -17.12
CA TRP A 340 5.27 9.88 -18.00
C TRP A 340 3.95 10.03 -17.25
N GLY A 341 2.97 10.69 -17.86
CA GLY A 341 1.63 10.76 -17.32
C GLY A 341 0.97 9.38 -17.30
N GLY A 342 0.16 9.10 -16.27
CA GLY A 342 -0.53 7.82 -16.15
C GLY A 342 -1.68 7.69 -17.15
N TYR A 343 -1.91 6.49 -17.68
CA TYR A 343 -3.09 6.21 -18.50
C TYR A 343 -4.38 6.25 -17.67
N GLY A 344 -5.45 6.75 -18.28
CA GLY A 344 -6.80 6.62 -17.74
C GLY A 344 -7.33 5.19 -17.86
N GLY A 345 -8.16 4.78 -16.90
CA GLY A 345 -8.79 3.47 -16.89
C GLY A 345 -9.93 3.37 -17.90
N ALA A 346 -10.17 2.18 -18.43
CA ALA A 346 -11.32 1.95 -19.31
C ALA A 346 -12.65 2.10 -18.57
N GLY A 347 -13.67 2.61 -19.26
CA GLY A 347 -15.04 2.62 -18.75
C GLY A 347 -15.61 1.21 -18.63
N GLY A 348 -16.44 1.00 -17.62
CA GLY A 348 -17.13 -0.26 -17.35
C GLY A 348 -18.16 -0.58 -18.43
N GLN A 349 -18.26 -1.85 -18.78
CA GLN A 349 -19.29 -2.31 -19.71
C GLN A 349 -20.68 -2.16 -19.08
N ASN A 350 -21.71 -1.90 -19.88
CA ASN A 350 -23.09 -1.87 -19.43
C ASN A 350 -23.97 -2.73 -20.34
N PHE A 351 -24.40 -3.88 -19.83
CA PHE A 351 -25.20 -4.86 -20.58
C PHE A 351 -26.71 -4.67 -20.39
N ALA A 352 -27.15 -3.53 -19.84
CA ALA A 352 -28.56 -3.16 -19.86
C ALA A 352 -29.10 -2.99 -21.30
N GLY A 353 -30.41 -3.12 -21.48
CA GLY A 353 -31.08 -2.99 -22.78
C GLY A 353 -31.14 -1.57 -23.34
N ILE A 354 -32.12 -1.31 -24.22
CA ILE A 354 -32.30 -0.01 -24.90
C ILE A 354 -32.26 1.16 -23.90
N GLY A 355 -31.45 2.17 -24.20
CA GLY A 355 -31.24 3.34 -23.34
C GLY A 355 -30.04 3.24 -22.39
N SER A 356 -29.25 2.17 -22.48
CA SER A 356 -27.98 2.04 -21.77
C SER A 356 -26.80 2.58 -22.58
N THR A 357 -25.83 3.16 -21.87
CA THR A 357 -24.51 3.51 -22.42
C THR A 357 -23.44 2.78 -21.63
N GLY A 358 -22.38 2.34 -22.29
CA GLY A 358 -21.17 1.94 -21.57
C GLY A 358 -20.60 3.11 -20.74
N GLY A 359 -19.81 2.80 -19.73
CA GLY A 359 -19.23 3.82 -18.86
C GLY A 359 -18.19 4.68 -19.58
N PRO A 360 -17.99 5.94 -19.18
CA PRO A 360 -16.94 6.76 -19.76
C PRO A 360 -15.55 6.25 -19.36
N GLY A 361 -14.58 6.35 -20.27
CA GLY A 361 -13.17 6.14 -19.94
C GLY A 361 -12.61 7.28 -19.07
N GLY A 362 -11.61 6.96 -18.25
CA GLY A 362 -10.88 7.95 -17.46
C GLY A 362 -9.92 8.76 -18.33
N GLY A 363 -9.67 10.02 -17.97
CA GLY A 363 -8.63 10.83 -18.61
C GLY A 363 -7.22 10.35 -18.24
N GLY A 364 -6.28 10.58 -19.14
CA GLY A 364 -4.85 10.39 -18.89
C GLY A 364 -4.26 11.57 -18.11
N GLY A 365 -3.23 11.28 -17.33
CA GLY A 365 -2.48 12.28 -16.58
C GLY A 365 -1.49 13.04 -17.44
N ASN A 366 -1.12 14.23 -17.01
CA ASN A 366 -0.12 15.04 -17.72
C ASN A 366 1.28 14.47 -17.49
N GLY A 367 2.14 14.60 -18.51
CA GLY A 367 3.56 14.34 -18.40
C GLY A 367 4.27 15.43 -17.59
N GLY A 368 5.39 15.07 -16.95
CA GLY A 368 6.17 15.98 -16.12
C GLY A 368 6.96 16.98 -16.94
N ASN A 369 7.22 18.15 -16.36
CA ASN A 369 8.07 19.17 -16.99
C ASN A 369 9.55 18.87 -16.78
N ALA A 370 10.39 19.42 -17.66
CA ALA A 370 11.84 19.58 -17.45
C ALA A 370 12.22 21.06 -17.42
N PHE A 371 13.34 21.38 -16.76
CA PHE A 371 13.69 22.78 -16.47
C PHE A 371 14.89 23.31 -17.26
N PHE A 372 16.06 22.65 -17.21
CA PHE A 372 17.26 23.11 -17.92
C PHE A 372 17.74 22.14 -19.01
N ILE A 373 18.35 21.03 -18.61
CA ILE A 373 18.69 19.93 -19.52
C ILE A 373 17.72 18.77 -19.27
N GLY A 374 16.84 18.51 -20.23
CA GLY A 374 15.87 17.43 -20.10
C GLY A 374 14.66 17.61 -21.00
N ASN A 375 14.07 16.48 -21.37
CA ASN A 375 12.84 16.44 -22.15
C ASN A 375 11.61 16.58 -21.26
N GLY A 376 10.54 17.19 -21.78
CA GLY A 376 9.24 17.03 -21.15
C GLY A 376 8.78 15.57 -21.25
N GLY A 377 8.13 15.07 -20.21
CA GLY A 377 7.55 13.74 -20.21
C GLY A 377 6.28 13.66 -21.05
N PRO A 378 5.98 12.52 -21.70
CA PRO A 378 4.75 12.37 -22.46
C PRO A 378 3.52 12.33 -21.55
N GLY A 379 2.39 12.83 -22.04
CA GLY A 379 1.10 12.67 -21.39
C GLY A 379 0.58 11.23 -21.49
N GLY A 380 -0.17 10.80 -20.49
CA GLY A 380 -0.84 9.51 -20.48
C GLY A 380 -2.03 9.49 -21.44
N GLY A 381 -2.32 8.35 -22.05
CA GLY A 381 -3.51 8.20 -22.88
C GLY A 381 -4.79 8.17 -22.06
N GLY A 382 -5.89 8.64 -22.64
CA GLY A 382 -7.23 8.43 -22.09
C GLY A 382 -7.65 6.96 -22.18
N GLY A 383 -8.44 6.51 -21.22
CA GLY A 383 -9.04 5.19 -21.23
C GLY A 383 -10.17 5.10 -22.25
N SER A 384 -10.39 3.93 -22.83
CA SER A 384 -11.49 3.72 -23.75
C SER A 384 -12.85 3.81 -23.05
N GLY A 385 -13.89 4.21 -23.77
CA GLY A 385 -15.27 4.05 -23.31
C GLY A 385 -15.65 2.58 -23.15
N GLY A 386 -16.54 2.28 -22.21
CA GLY A 386 -17.11 0.95 -22.00
C GLY A 386 -18.07 0.56 -23.12
N THR A 387 -18.29 -0.73 -23.30
CA THR A 387 -19.29 -1.24 -24.26
C THR A 387 -20.70 -1.19 -23.66
N GLY A 388 -21.73 -0.88 -24.46
CA GLY A 388 -23.14 -0.97 -24.07
C GLY A 388 -24.05 -0.92 -25.30
N PHE A 389 -25.37 -0.72 -25.13
CA PHE A 389 -26.27 -0.50 -26.28
C PHE A 389 -25.76 0.67 -27.15
N THR A 390 -25.34 1.74 -26.47
CA THR A 390 -24.43 2.74 -27.03
C THR A 390 -23.08 2.66 -26.30
N ALA A 391 -21.96 2.83 -27.02
CA ALA A 391 -20.65 2.87 -26.39
C ALA A 391 -20.52 4.09 -25.47
N GLY A 392 -19.76 3.93 -24.38
CA GLY A 392 -19.35 5.05 -23.54
C GLY A 392 -18.37 5.96 -24.27
N THR A 393 -18.25 7.21 -23.82
CA THR A 393 -17.26 8.13 -24.35
C THR A 393 -15.85 7.72 -23.90
N GLY A 394 -14.87 7.82 -24.78
CA GLY A 394 -13.46 7.73 -24.41
C GLY A 394 -13.02 8.87 -23.49
N GLY A 395 -11.96 8.62 -22.74
CA GLY A 395 -11.30 9.61 -21.91
C GLY A 395 -10.34 10.49 -22.72
N ASN A 396 -10.08 11.69 -22.21
CA ASN A 396 -9.11 12.57 -22.85
C ASN A 396 -7.68 12.15 -22.53
N GLY A 397 -6.78 12.26 -23.51
CA GLY A 397 -5.34 12.15 -23.25
C GLY A 397 -4.82 13.33 -22.43
N GLY A 398 -3.79 13.09 -21.63
CA GLY A 398 -3.09 14.11 -20.87
C GLY A 398 -2.15 14.94 -21.73
N ALA A 399 -1.85 16.16 -21.31
CA ALA A 399 -0.87 17.00 -21.98
C ALA A 399 0.55 16.43 -21.80
N GLY A 400 1.40 16.64 -22.80
CA GLY A 400 2.85 16.43 -22.62
C GLY A 400 3.46 17.56 -21.79
N GLY A 401 4.53 17.24 -21.06
CA GLY A 401 5.27 18.22 -20.27
C GLY A 401 6.13 19.14 -21.12
N THR A 402 6.45 20.31 -20.57
CA THR A 402 7.37 21.25 -21.20
C THR A 402 8.82 20.77 -21.09
N ALA A 403 9.66 21.17 -22.04
CA ALA A 403 11.08 20.88 -22.01
C ALA A 403 11.89 22.01 -21.38
N GLY A 404 13.09 21.68 -20.91
CA GLY A 404 14.11 22.69 -20.67
C GLY A 404 14.64 23.28 -21.99
N PRO A 405 15.37 24.41 -21.95
CA PRO A 405 16.01 25.01 -23.12
C PRO A 405 16.89 24.05 -23.93
N LEU A 406 17.41 23.00 -23.30
CA LEU A 406 18.22 21.94 -23.92
C LEU A 406 17.46 20.60 -23.94
N GLY A 407 16.22 20.59 -24.44
CA GLY A 407 15.41 19.38 -24.56
C GLY A 407 14.26 19.49 -25.54
N LYS A 408 13.45 18.42 -25.62
CA LYS A 408 12.25 18.32 -26.45
C LYS A 408 11.00 18.17 -25.59
N ALA A 409 9.92 18.85 -25.97
CA ALA A 409 8.66 18.77 -25.24
C ALA A 409 8.04 17.37 -25.36
N GLY A 410 7.28 16.99 -24.33
CA GLY A 410 6.54 15.73 -24.31
C GLY A 410 5.40 15.74 -25.33
N ALA A 411 5.11 14.57 -25.90
CA ALA A 411 3.92 14.40 -26.72
C ALA A 411 2.67 14.35 -25.82
N PRO A 412 1.54 14.95 -26.23
CA PRO A 412 0.25 14.67 -25.61
C PRO A 412 -0.13 13.19 -25.75
N GLY A 413 -0.87 12.68 -24.77
CA GLY A 413 -1.42 11.34 -24.81
C GLY A 413 -2.57 11.23 -25.82
N PRO A 414 -2.82 10.04 -26.39
CA PRO A 414 -3.98 9.82 -27.24
C PRO A 414 -5.29 9.88 -26.44
N HIS A 415 -6.38 10.30 -27.08
CA HIS A 415 -7.74 10.14 -26.55
C HIS A 415 -8.22 8.69 -26.75
N GLY A 416 -9.08 8.19 -25.85
CA GLY A 416 -9.62 6.83 -25.87
C GLY A 416 -10.93 6.66 -26.64
#